data_AF-A0A7K0WJV1-F1
#
_entry.id   AF-A0A7K0WJV1-F1
#
_cell.length_a   1.000
_cell.length_b   1.000
_cell.length_c   1.000
_cell.angle_alpha   90.00
_cell.angle_beta   90.00
_cell.angle_gamma   90.00
#
_symmetry.space_group_name_H-M   'P 1'
#
loop_
_entity.id
_entity.type
_entity.pdbx_description
1 polymer ?
#
loop_
_entity_poly.entity_id
_entity_poly.type
_entity_poly.pdbx_seq_one_letter_code
_entity_poly.pdbx_strand_id
1 'polypeptide(L)'
;MPSKKDKQPLSVTHPELAKEADGWDPSTVTPGSGLRKEWRCVFGHHWISDINSRKKGNGCPVCDGKKVLVGFNDLASVNPELAKQALNWDPKQVTPGSNLKREWVCDKGHRWISSIKERTRGRGCPVCNGNVVQAGLNDFETLEPELAKQAFGWDPKTVRRSSDSIKDWMCEHGHQWRASVGKRSAGRNCPVCVGKKILIGFNDLQTLEPELALQAKGWDPRTVTRGSNSKKDWVCKLGHLWNARVAGRANGDGCPVCTGQQVLIGFNDLQSLEPELAKQAHGWDPSTVTPGSGLRKEWRCVFGHHWVTTVASRSGGRSCPVCAGQQVLTGFNDLATTNPRLAVELQNGDPTKIVAGTNKKYRWKCESGHNWVATVHSRSGLSGRDCPTCATSGFDPNADGWLYFLTHPKWQMLQIGITNFPDNRLRAHKKLGWELIELRGSMDGLIARKWETAILRMLKAKGADLSNNKIAGKFDGYSEAWSKSTFEVKSIKELMRLTEEYEEPNLGD
;
A
#
# COMPACT_ATOMS: atom_id res chain seq x y z
N MET A 1 -49.91 61.60 51.68
CA MET A 1 -49.26 60.35 51.24
C MET A 1 -48.00 60.10 52.07
N PRO A 2 -48.05 59.26 53.11
CA PRO A 2 -46.87 58.77 53.78
C PRO A 2 -46.38 57.49 53.08
N SER A 3 -45.09 57.45 52.73
CA SER A 3 -44.35 56.20 52.59
C SER A 3 -42.85 56.50 52.66
N LYS A 4 -42.37 56.92 53.84
CA LYS A 4 -41.00 56.53 54.21
C LYS A 4 -41.10 55.02 54.43
N LYS A 5 -40.88 54.22 53.39
CA LYS A 5 -40.67 52.77 53.56
C LYS A 5 -39.63 52.62 54.66
N ASP A 6 -40.02 52.01 55.78
CA ASP A 6 -39.11 51.67 56.85
C ASP A 6 -37.96 50.89 56.21
N LYS A 7 -36.79 51.55 56.18
CA LYS A 7 -35.60 50.97 55.56
C LYS A 7 -35.19 49.82 56.47
N GLN A 8 -35.44 48.59 56.03
CA GLN A 8 -35.07 47.40 56.78
C GLN A 8 -33.56 47.37 57.07
N PRO A 9 -33.16 46.79 58.22
CA PRO A 9 -31.74 46.68 58.59
C PRO A 9 -30.87 45.95 57.57
N LEU A 10 -29.56 46.22 57.62
CA LEU A 10 -28.57 45.56 56.79
C LEU A 10 -28.55 44.04 57.03
N SER A 11 -28.71 43.61 58.29
CA SER A 11 -28.78 42.18 58.67
C SER A 11 -29.92 41.41 58.00
N VAL A 12 -31.04 42.06 57.71
CA VAL A 12 -32.23 41.41 57.10
C VAL A 12 -32.13 41.40 55.58
N THR A 13 -31.71 42.53 54.99
CA THR A 13 -31.74 42.71 53.53
C THR A 13 -30.49 42.19 52.83
N HIS A 14 -29.34 42.15 53.50
CA HIS A 14 -28.05 41.70 52.95
C HIS A 14 -27.30 40.86 54.00
N PRO A 15 -27.84 39.68 54.37
CA PRO A 15 -27.31 38.87 55.48
C PRO A 15 -25.85 38.44 55.27
N GLU A 16 -25.43 38.14 54.03
CA GLU A 16 -24.04 37.79 53.74
C GLU A 16 -23.08 38.96 53.95
N LEU A 17 -23.48 40.18 53.60
CA LEU A 17 -22.68 41.36 53.85
C LEU A 17 -22.63 41.68 55.36
N ALA A 18 -23.72 41.44 56.09
CA ALA A 18 -23.77 41.63 57.53
C ALA A 18 -22.80 40.71 58.29
N LYS A 19 -22.51 39.50 57.77
CA LYS A 19 -21.50 38.58 58.36
C LYS A 19 -20.08 39.13 58.31
N GLU A 20 -19.80 40.08 57.42
CA GLU A 20 -18.48 40.71 57.31
C GLU A 20 -18.27 41.89 58.28
N ALA A 21 -19.28 42.23 59.10
CA ALA A 21 -19.16 43.29 60.09
C ALA A 21 -18.17 42.91 61.21
N ASP A 22 -17.23 43.80 61.50
CA ASP A 22 -16.17 43.57 62.47
C ASP A 22 -16.32 44.52 63.66
N GLY A 23 -16.85 44.03 64.78
CA GLY A 23 -16.99 44.81 66.02
C GLY A 23 -18.16 45.80 66.06
N TRP A 24 -19.17 45.68 65.19
CA TRP A 24 -20.39 46.49 65.23
C TRP A 24 -21.63 45.69 64.81
N ASP A 25 -22.81 46.12 65.27
CA ASP A 25 -24.08 45.42 65.04
C ASP A 25 -24.76 45.85 63.71
N PRO A 26 -24.88 44.93 62.73
CA PRO A 26 -25.52 45.21 61.43
C PRO A 26 -27.03 45.42 61.48
N SER A 27 -27.69 45.09 62.59
CA SER A 27 -29.13 45.32 62.78
C SER A 27 -29.47 46.81 63.01
N THR A 28 -28.47 47.62 63.37
CA THR A 28 -28.65 49.03 63.74
C THR A 28 -28.54 50.02 62.58
N VAL A 29 -28.19 49.54 61.38
CA VAL A 29 -27.92 50.39 60.21
C VAL A 29 -28.64 49.89 58.97
N THR A 30 -28.87 50.78 58.02
CA THR A 30 -29.53 50.46 56.74
C THR A 30 -28.50 50.32 55.61
N PRO A 31 -28.73 49.46 54.58
CA PRO A 31 -27.76 49.21 53.51
C PRO A 31 -27.34 50.42 52.68
N GLY A 32 -28.14 51.50 52.65
CA GLY A 32 -27.83 52.72 51.92
C GLY A 32 -27.04 53.75 52.73
N SER A 33 -26.61 53.40 53.94
CA SER A 33 -25.92 54.32 54.85
C SER A 33 -24.52 54.68 54.35
N GLY A 34 -24.14 55.96 54.46
CA GLY A 34 -22.78 56.44 54.19
C GLY A 34 -21.80 56.27 55.37
N LEU A 35 -22.23 55.64 56.47
CA LEU A 35 -21.39 55.43 57.65
C LEU A 35 -20.24 54.47 57.31
N ARG A 36 -19.02 54.87 57.67
CA ARG A 36 -17.81 54.05 57.57
C ARG A 36 -17.72 53.12 58.77
N LYS A 37 -17.54 51.84 58.49
CA LYS A 37 -17.41 50.78 59.50
C LYS A 37 -16.22 49.88 59.17
N GLU A 38 -15.75 49.14 60.17
CA GLU A 38 -14.72 48.11 60.01
C GLU A 38 -15.34 46.82 59.48
N TRP A 39 -14.68 46.21 58.50
CA TRP A 39 -15.12 45.00 57.84
C TRP A 39 -14.00 43.98 57.86
N ARG A 40 -14.39 42.71 57.99
CA ARG A 40 -13.49 41.55 57.94
C ARG A 40 -14.00 40.57 56.89
N CYS A 41 -13.14 40.20 55.96
CA CYS A 41 -13.50 39.20 54.94
C CYS A 41 -13.21 37.78 55.45
N VAL A 42 -13.63 36.79 54.67
CA VAL A 42 -13.40 35.36 54.95
C VAL A 42 -11.93 34.97 55.10
N PHE A 43 -11.01 35.74 54.51
CA PHE A 43 -9.56 35.54 54.62
C PHE A 43 -8.92 36.30 55.81
N GLY A 44 -9.74 36.96 56.64
CA GLY A 44 -9.25 37.70 57.81
C GLY A 44 -8.64 39.07 57.50
N HIS A 45 -8.81 39.61 56.30
CA HIS A 45 -8.37 40.98 56.02
C HIS A 45 -9.33 41.99 56.62
N HIS A 46 -8.79 42.99 57.32
CA HIS A 46 -9.54 44.08 57.94
C HIS A 46 -9.44 45.35 57.09
N TRP A 47 -10.56 46.04 56.85
CA TRP A 47 -10.57 47.34 56.18
C TRP A 47 -11.76 48.22 56.60
N ILE A 48 -11.61 49.53 56.40
CA ILE A 48 -12.67 50.51 56.67
C ILE A 48 -13.33 50.90 55.35
N SER A 49 -14.65 50.76 55.25
CA SER A 49 -15.46 51.19 54.10
C SER A 49 -16.84 51.67 54.55
N ASP A 50 -17.48 52.53 53.75
CA ASP A 50 -18.89 52.85 53.95
C ASP A 50 -19.82 51.70 53.53
N ILE A 51 -20.95 51.60 54.21
CA ILE A 51 -21.95 50.54 54.03
C ILE A 51 -22.55 50.59 52.61
N ASN A 52 -22.83 51.79 52.08
CA ASN A 52 -23.38 51.96 50.73
C ASN A 52 -22.41 51.47 49.64
N SER A 53 -21.10 51.70 49.80
CA SER A 53 -20.06 51.20 48.89
C SER A 53 -19.96 49.68 48.94
N ARG A 54 -20.04 49.08 50.14
CA ARG A 54 -20.12 47.61 50.27
C ARG A 54 -21.36 47.04 49.60
N LYS A 55 -22.53 47.68 49.78
CA LYS A 55 -23.78 47.32 49.09
C LYS A 55 -23.63 47.38 47.57
N LYS A 56 -22.89 48.36 47.03
CA LYS A 56 -22.59 48.49 45.60
C LYS A 56 -21.60 47.43 45.09
N GLY A 57 -21.10 46.53 45.94
CA GLY A 57 -20.22 45.43 45.56
C GLY A 57 -18.73 45.71 45.74
N ASN A 58 -18.32 46.85 46.31
CA ASN A 58 -16.90 47.12 46.55
C ASN A 58 -16.37 46.29 47.72
N GLY A 59 -15.72 45.17 47.42
CA GLY A 59 -15.19 44.18 48.36
C GLY A 59 -13.98 44.60 49.19
N CYS A 60 -13.39 43.61 49.85
CA CYS A 60 -12.09 43.71 50.49
C CYS A 60 -11.03 44.22 49.49
N PRO A 61 -10.29 45.30 49.78
CA PRO A 61 -9.31 45.87 48.86
C PRO A 61 -8.13 44.93 48.59
N VAL A 62 -7.81 44.01 49.50
CA VAL A 62 -6.80 42.97 49.29
C VAL A 62 -7.35 41.88 48.36
N CYS A 63 -8.52 41.33 48.63
CA CYS A 63 -9.11 40.30 47.77
C CYS A 63 -9.41 40.81 46.35
N ASP A 64 -9.80 42.07 46.21
CA ASP A 64 -10.07 42.74 44.94
C ASP A 64 -8.80 43.26 44.23
N GLY A 65 -7.61 43.01 44.80
CA GLY A 65 -6.32 43.36 44.20
C GLY A 65 -6.02 44.86 44.13
N LYS A 66 -6.80 45.71 44.81
CA LYS A 66 -6.63 47.16 44.94
C LYS A 66 -5.51 47.54 45.92
N LYS A 67 -5.25 46.69 46.92
CA LYS A 67 -4.16 46.80 47.88
C LYS A 67 -3.34 45.52 47.86
N VAL A 68 -2.02 45.64 47.78
CA VAL A 68 -1.09 44.50 47.79
C VAL A 68 -0.86 44.02 49.22
N LEU A 69 -0.88 42.70 49.41
CA LEU A 69 -0.48 41.98 50.61
C LEU A 69 0.50 40.88 50.20
N VAL A 70 1.76 41.04 50.63
CA VAL A 70 2.85 40.10 50.35
C VAL A 70 2.51 38.73 50.96
N GLY A 71 2.71 37.67 50.18
CA GLY A 71 2.36 36.30 50.57
C GLY A 71 0.95 35.87 50.19
N PHE A 72 0.09 36.79 49.73
CA PHE A 72 -1.32 36.51 49.43
C PHE A 72 -1.71 36.85 47.99
N ASN A 73 -1.70 38.13 47.61
CA ASN A 73 -2.17 38.59 46.29
C ASN A 73 -1.10 39.30 45.46
N ASP A 74 0.15 39.30 45.92
CA ASP A 74 1.27 39.83 45.15
C ASP A 74 1.63 38.90 43.98
N LEU A 75 2.30 39.46 42.98
CA LEU A 75 2.65 38.71 41.77
C LEU A 75 3.60 37.55 42.05
N ALA A 76 4.53 37.68 43.00
CA ALA A 76 5.49 36.61 43.30
C ALA A 76 4.81 35.39 43.91
N SER A 77 3.84 35.60 44.80
CA SER A 77 3.05 34.52 45.41
C SER A 77 2.04 33.91 44.45
N VAL A 78 1.36 34.71 43.63
CA VAL A 78 0.31 34.22 42.73
C VAL A 78 0.87 33.61 41.44
N ASN A 79 1.97 34.15 40.90
CA ASN A 79 2.60 33.65 39.69
C ASN A 79 4.14 33.67 39.78
N PRO A 80 4.73 32.68 40.48
CA PRO A 80 6.18 32.61 40.70
C PRO A 80 7.01 32.57 39.42
N GLU A 81 6.55 31.83 38.40
CA GLU A 81 7.26 31.72 37.12
C GLU A 81 7.27 33.04 36.34
N LEU A 82 6.16 33.78 36.38
CA LEU A 82 6.13 35.11 35.78
C LEU A 82 7.00 36.10 36.57
N ALA A 83 7.02 36.00 37.91
CA ALA A 83 7.85 36.86 38.75
C ALA A 83 9.36 36.71 38.47
N LYS A 84 9.84 35.52 38.08
CA LYS A 84 11.24 35.31 37.63
C LYS A 84 11.64 36.16 36.42
N GLN A 85 10.66 36.60 35.62
CA GLN A 85 10.88 37.39 34.42
C GLN A 85 10.92 38.91 34.70
N ALA A 86 10.72 39.33 35.96
CA ALA A 86 10.82 40.73 36.35
C ALA A 86 12.27 41.21 36.27
N LEU A 87 12.50 42.28 35.50
CA LEU A 87 13.82 42.89 35.36
C LEU A 87 13.83 44.26 36.03
N ASN A 88 14.63 44.43 37.09
CA ASN A 88 14.82 45.70 37.81
C ASN A 88 13.60 46.23 38.61
N TRP A 89 12.69 45.37 39.08
CA TRP A 89 11.60 45.74 39.99
C TRP A 89 11.18 44.56 40.87
N ASP A 90 10.55 44.84 42.01
CA ASP A 90 10.09 43.83 42.97
C ASP A 90 8.66 43.33 42.67
N PRO A 91 8.47 42.06 42.29
CA PRO A 91 7.15 41.47 42.04
C PRO A 91 6.24 41.40 43.27
N LYS A 92 6.79 41.50 44.48
CA LYS A 92 6.01 41.46 45.73
C LYS A 92 5.21 42.75 45.98
N GLN A 93 5.50 43.83 45.25
CA GLN A 93 4.88 45.15 45.44
C GLN A 93 3.68 45.41 44.52
N VAL A 94 3.25 44.42 43.73
CA VAL A 94 2.20 44.60 42.73
C VAL A 94 1.29 43.38 42.66
N THR A 95 0.01 43.59 42.32
CA THR A 95 -0.92 42.50 42.07
C THR A 95 -0.89 42.07 40.60
N PRO A 96 -1.23 40.82 40.26
CA PRO A 96 -1.29 40.33 38.87
C PRO A 96 -2.27 41.10 37.96
N GLY A 97 -3.27 41.79 38.54
CA GLY A 97 -4.22 42.61 37.79
C GLY A 97 -3.74 44.03 37.45
N SER A 98 -2.53 44.40 37.88
CA SER A 98 -2.02 45.78 37.75
C SER A 98 -1.77 46.21 36.31
N ASN A 99 -2.20 47.42 35.95
CA ASN A 99 -1.92 48.03 34.65
C ASN A 99 -0.52 48.65 34.54
N LEU A 100 0.30 48.61 35.61
CA LEU A 100 1.65 49.18 35.60
C LEU A 100 2.52 48.47 34.56
N LYS A 101 3.14 49.28 33.68
CA LYS A 101 4.13 48.80 32.71
C LYS A 101 5.48 48.64 33.39
N ARG A 102 6.06 47.47 33.23
CA ARG A 102 7.36 47.10 33.79
C ARG A 102 8.22 46.45 32.71
N GLU A 103 9.53 46.43 32.94
CA GLU A 103 10.50 45.75 32.09
C GLU A 103 10.54 44.25 32.42
N TRP A 104 10.57 43.41 31.39
CA TRP A 104 10.57 41.96 31.49
C TRP A 104 11.73 41.38 30.71
N VAL A 105 12.23 40.22 31.15
CA VAL A 105 13.22 39.42 30.44
C VAL A 105 12.72 37.98 30.31
N CYS A 106 12.89 37.37 29.14
CA CYS A 106 12.61 35.95 28.95
C CYS A 106 13.88 35.12 29.08
N ASP A 107 13.74 33.80 29.13
CA ASP A 107 14.88 32.86 29.25
C ASP A 107 15.91 32.99 28.11
N LYS A 108 15.49 33.48 26.94
CA LYS A 108 16.38 33.78 25.79
C LYS A 108 17.06 35.17 25.87
N GLY A 109 16.88 35.91 26.97
CA GLY A 109 17.50 37.22 27.20
C GLY A 109 16.80 38.42 26.55
N HIS A 110 15.72 38.24 25.78
CA HIS A 110 14.99 39.37 25.19
C HIS A 110 14.36 40.24 26.28
N ARG A 111 14.50 41.57 26.15
CA ARG A 111 13.94 42.56 27.07
C ARG A 111 12.78 43.30 26.43
N TRP A 112 11.69 43.51 27.16
CA TRP A 112 10.55 44.29 26.66
C TRP A 112 9.73 44.92 27.78
N ILE A 113 8.97 45.96 27.43
CA ILE A 113 8.05 46.65 28.35
C ILE A 113 6.62 46.15 28.11
N SER A 114 5.95 45.69 29.17
CA SER A 114 4.54 45.30 29.14
C SER A 114 3.87 45.58 30.49
N SER A 115 2.55 45.74 30.49
CA SER A 115 1.81 45.77 31.76
C SER A 115 1.78 44.39 32.40
N ILE A 116 1.74 44.37 33.74
CA ILE A 116 1.65 43.13 34.53
C ILE A 116 0.39 42.36 34.15
N LYS A 117 -0.75 43.05 34.07
CA LYS A 117 -2.04 42.46 33.66
C LYS A 117 -1.97 41.71 32.34
N GLU A 118 -1.34 42.27 31.31
CA GLU A 118 -1.24 41.61 30.01
C GLU A 118 -0.28 40.41 30.04
N ARG A 119 0.79 40.47 30.86
CA ARG A 119 1.68 39.33 31.08
C ARG A 119 0.99 38.20 31.82
N THR A 120 0.23 38.51 32.87
CA THR A 120 -0.58 37.55 33.63
C THR A 120 -1.65 36.90 32.77
N ARG A 121 -2.20 37.61 31.79
CA ARG A 121 -3.13 37.07 30.78
C ARG A 121 -2.48 36.17 29.73
N GLY A 122 -1.16 35.96 29.80
CA GLY A 122 -0.43 35.06 28.92
C GLY A 122 0.25 35.71 27.71
N ARG A 123 0.25 37.05 27.57
CA ARG A 123 1.03 37.70 26.48
C ARG A 123 2.53 37.57 26.74
N GLY A 124 3.19 36.60 26.11
CA GLY A 124 4.62 36.33 26.26
C GLY A 124 5.57 37.35 25.62
N CYS A 125 6.85 36.98 25.54
CA CYS A 125 7.89 37.79 24.91
C CYS A 125 7.54 38.11 23.44
N PRO A 126 7.54 39.39 23.03
CA PRO A 126 7.17 39.78 21.66
C PRO A 126 8.17 39.29 20.61
N VAL A 127 9.44 39.11 20.96
CA VAL A 127 10.47 38.56 20.05
C VAL A 127 10.29 37.04 19.90
N CYS A 128 10.15 36.29 21.01
CA CYS A 128 9.91 34.85 20.95
C CYS A 128 8.60 34.49 20.23
N ASN A 129 7.56 35.29 20.42
CA ASN A 129 6.27 35.12 19.75
C ASN A 129 6.28 35.67 18.30
N GLY A 130 7.40 36.23 17.84
CA GLY A 130 7.57 36.77 16.49
C GLY A 130 6.77 38.05 16.21
N ASN A 131 6.21 38.72 17.22
CA ASN A 131 5.52 40.00 17.06
C ASN A 131 6.49 41.16 16.82
N VAL A 132 7.72 41.04 17.30
CA VAL A 132 8.84 41.95 17.00
C VAL A 132 9.91 41.14 16.29
N VAL A 133 10.32 41.64 15.12
CA VAL A 133 11.41 41.06 14.33
C VAL A 133 12.74 41.61 14.84
N GLN A 134 13.68 40.71 15.10
CA GLN A 134 15.04 41.00 15.52
C GLN A 134 15.99 40.26 14.57
N ALA A 135 16.79 41.05 13.84
CA ALA A 135 17.76 40.53 12.88
C ALA A 135 18.79 39.61 13.54
N GLY A 136 19.11 38.50 12.88
CA GLY A 136 20.01 37.46 13.36
C GLY A 136 19.38 36.45 14.31
N LEU A 137 18.07 36.56 14.60
CA LEU A 137 17.38 35.67 15.54
C LEU A 137 16.09 35.09 14.98
N ASN A 138 15.13 35.95 14.63
CA ASN A 138 13.78 35.51 14.22
C ASN A 138 13.28 36.15 12.91
N ASP A 139 14.17 36.85 12.22
CA ASP A 139 13.92 37.39 10.90
C ASP A 139 13.89 36.30 9.82
N PHE A 140 13.38 36.65 8.64
CA PHE A 140 13.18 35.71 7.56
C PHE A 140 14.49 35.16 6.99
N GLU A 141 15.52 35.98 6.86
CA GLU A 141 16.81 35.54 6.30
C GLU A 141 17.48 34.49 7.16
N THR A 142 17.51 34.74 8.47
CA THR A 142 18.10 33.82 9.44
C THR A 142 17.38 32.47 9.47
N LEU A 143 16.05 32.46 9.33
CA LEU A 143 15.25 31.25 9.40
C LEU A 143 15.09 30.51 8.06
N GLU A 144 15.14 31.22 6.94
CA GLU A 144 14.85 30.72 5.59
C GLU A 144 15.84 31.27 4.55
N PRO A 145 17.15 30.97 4.66
CA PRO A 145 18.19 31.61 3.86
C PRO A 145 18.03 31.38 2.35
N GLU A 146 17.61 30.19 1.93
CA GLU A 146 17.40 29.86 0.51
C GLU A 146 16.20 30.59 -0.09
N LEU A 147 15.15 30.83 0.70
CA LEU A 147 14.01 31.64 0.24
C LEU A 147 14.36 33.12 0.25
N ALA A 148 15.18 33.58 1.20
CA ALA A 148 15.62 34.96 1.27
C ALA A 148 16.39 35.41 0.01
N LYS A 149 17.15 34.51 -0.64
CA LYS A 149 17.78 34.76 -1.95
C LYS A 149 16.77 35.14 -3.05
N GLN A 150 15.50 34.77 -2.89
CA GLN A 150 14.44 35.06 -3.85
C GLN A 150 13.71 36.38 -3.54
N ALA A 151 14.09 37.11 -2.49
CA ALA A 151 13.53 38.41 -2.17
C ALA A 151 13.93 39.43 -3.24
N PHE A 152 12.93 40.07 -3.87
CA PHE A 152 13.17 41.04 -4.93
C PHE A 152 12.70 42.42 -4.51
N GLY A 153 13.65 43.33 -4.26
CA GLY A 153 13.36 44.73 -3.93
C GLY A 153 12.89 44.97 -2.48
N TRP A 154 13.16 44.06 -1.54
CA TRP A 154 12.90 44.24 -0.12
C TRP A 154 13.95 43.52 0.74
N ASP A 155 14.13 43.97 1.98
CA ASP A 155 15.10 43.40 2.93
C ASP A 155 14.47 42.24 3.73
N PRO A 156 14.96 40.99 3.55
CA PRO A 156 14.57 39.81 4.32
C PRO A 156 14.65 39.95 5.84
N LYS A 157 15.57 40.77 6.36
CA LYS A 157 15.78 40.93 7.81
C LYS A 157 14.67 41.70 8.52
N THR A 158 13.78 42.33 7.77
CA THR A 158 12.73 43.22 8.30
C THR A 158 11.41 42.53 8.61
N VAL A 159 11.25 41.27 8.22
CA VAL A 159 9.99 40.52 8.34
C VAL A 159 10.22 39.15 8.95
N ARG A 160 9.20 38.60 9.61
CA ARG A 160 9.22 37.22 10.10
C ARG A 160 8.75 36.24 9.03
N ARG A 161 9.13 34.97 9.18
CA ARG A 161 8.70 33.84 8.34
C ARG A 161 7.20 33.71 8.14
N SER A 162 6.39 33.90 9.19
CA SER A 162 4.93 33.80 9.14
C SER A 162 4.22 35.12 8.81
N SER A 163 4.92 36.10 8.21
CA SER A 163 4.32 37.40 7.91
C SER A 163 3.30 37.31 6.77
N ASP A 164 2.13 37.92 6.96
CA ASP A 164 1.12 38.06 5.90
C ASP A 164 1.44 39.20 4.91
N SER A 165 2.52 39.95 5.14
CA SER A 165 2.95 41.01 4.21
C SER A 165 3.24 40.44 2.83
N ILE A 166 2.60 41.00 1.81
CA ILE A 166 2.81 40.63 0.40
C ILE A 166 4.10 41.30 -0.07
N LYS A 167 5.02 40.49 -0.60
CA LYS A 167 6.30 40.92 -1.14
C LYS A 167 6.46 40.43 -2.58
N ASP A 168 7.37 41.08 -3.30
CA ASP A 168 7.80 40.68 -4.63
C ASP A 168 8.93 39.64 -4.53
N TRP A 169 8.83 38.57 -5.32
CA TRP A 169 9.75 37.45 -5.34
C TRP A 169 10.27 37.24 -6.74
N MET A 170 11.50 36.77 -6.86
CA MET A 170 12.09 36.34 -8.13
C MET A 170 12.73 34.96 -7.97
N CYS A 171 12.43 34.05 -8.90
CA CYS A 171 13.06 32.74 -8.90
C CYS A 171 14.36 32.77 -9.71
N GLU A 172 15.12 31.69 -9.68
CA GLU A 172 16.39 31.55 -10.42
C GLU A 172 16.23 31.72 -11.94
N HIS A 173 15.06 31.38 -12.50
CA HIS A 173 14.74 31.63 -13.91
C HIS A 173 14.27 33.08 -14.21
N GLY A 174 14.36 34.00 -13.26
CA GLY A 174 14.00 35.41 -13.44
C GLY A 174 12.50 35.73 -13.39
N HIS A 175 11.62 34.74 -13.15
CA HIS A 175 10.18 35.00 -13.05
C HIS A 175 9.84 35.76 -11.77
N GLN A 176 9.13 36.88 -11.93
CA GLN A 176 8.67 37.71 -10.82
C GLN A 176 7.22 37.38 -10.43
N TRP A 177 6.94 37.31 -9.13
CA TRP A 177 5.58 37.16 -8.62
C TRP A 177 5.38 37.77 -7.23
N ARG A 178 4.10 38.01 -6.89
CA ARG A 178 3.70 38.54 -5.58
C ARG A 178 3.12 37.45 -4.69
N ALA A 179 3.62 37.36 -3.46
CA ALA A 179 3.11 36.43 -2.46
C ALA A 179 3.39 36.94 -1.05
N SER A 180 2.58 36.53 -0.06
CA SER A 180 2.93 36.78 1.33
C SER A 180 4.09 35.91 1.77
N VAL A 181 4.94 36.42 2.67
CA VAL A 181 6.11 35.70 3.21
C VAL A 181 5.69 34.37 3.83
N GLY A 182 4.64 34.38 4.66
CA GLY A 182 4.09 33.17 5.28
C GLY A 182 3.61 32.13 4.26
N LYS A 183 2.93 32.54 3.20
CA LYS A 183 2.50 31.62 2.14
C LYS A 183 3.68 31.13 1.30
N ARG A 184 4.69 31.97 1.07
CA ARG A 184 5.92 31.59 0.36
C ARG A 184 6.67 30.51 1.14
N SER A 185 6.83 30.68 2.45
CA SER A 185 7.39 29.67 3.36
C SER A 185 6.56 28.40 3.42
N ALA A 186 5.24 28.50 3.34
CA ALA A 186 4.35 27.34 3.28
C ALA A 186 4.34 26.62 1.91
N GLY A 187 5.25 26.94 0.99
CA GLY A 187 5.40 26.25 -0.30
C GLY A 187 4.71 26.91 -1.49
N ARG A 188 4.25 28.17 -1.38
CA ARG A 188 3.74 28.92 -2.54
C ARG A 188 4.88 29.36 -3.46
N ASN A 189 5.26 28.46 -4.37
CA ASN A 189 6.35 28.66 -5.31
C ASN A 189 5.98 29.56 -6.49
N CYS A 190 6.98 29.87 -7.31
CA CYS A 190 6.82 30.63 -8.56
C CYS A 190 5.70 30.05 -9.44
N PRO A 191 4.65 30.82 -9.78
CA PRO A 191 3.49 30.32 -10.50
C PRO A 191 3.83 29.88 -11.93
N VAL A 192 4.89 30.42 -12.53
CA VAL A 192 5.38 29.99 -13.85
C VAL A 192 6.08 28.63 -13.72
N CYS A 193 7.04 28.49 -12.81
CA CYS A 193 7.78 27.23 -12.65
C CYS A 193 6.86 26.05 -12.27
N VAL A 194 5.82 26.28 -11.46
CA VAL A 194 4.85 25.23 -11.11
C VAL A 194 3.71 25.08 -12.13
N GLY A 195 3.74 25.80 -13.26
CA GLY A 195 2.76 25.66 -14.34
C GLY A 195 1.36 26.19 -14.05
N LYS A 196 1.20 27.04 -13.02
CA LYS A 196 -0.08 27.74 -12.70
C LYS A 196 -0.30 28.99 -13.55
N LYS A 197 0.78 29.63 -14.01
CA LYS A 197 0.76 30.73 -14.97
C LYS A 197 1.61 30.32 -16.18
N ILE A 198 1.09 30.56 -17.37
CA ILE A 198 1.77 30.21 -18.61
C ILE A 198 2.73 31.33 -18.99
N LEU A 199 3.92 30.94 -19.42
CA LEU A 199 4.92 31.76 -20.08
C LEU A 199 5.33 31.04 -21.37
N ILE A 200 4.99 31.66 -22.50
CA ILE A 200 5.31 31.15 -23.83
C ILE A 200 6.84 31.13 -24.00
N GLY A 201 7.36 30.04 -24.55
CA GLY A 201 8.79 29.79 -24.71
C GLY A 201 9.46 29.21 -23.46
N PHE A 202 8.70 28.93 -22.39
CA PHE A 202 9.23 28.36 -21.15
C PHE A 202 8.46 27.13 -20.67
N ASN A 203 7.17 27.28 -20.32
CA ASN A 203 6.38 26.19 -19.73
C ASN A 203 5.10 25.84 -20.51
N ASP A 204 4.93 26.42 -21.69
CA ASP A 204 3.83 26.08 -22.57
C ASP A 204 4.05 24.70 -23.22
N LEU A 205 2.96 24.08 -23.66
CA LEU A 205 2.99 22.73 -24.23
C LEU A 205 3.85 22.64 -25.48
N GLN A 206 3.89 23.67 -26.34
CA GLN A 206 4.69 23.60 -27.57
C GLN A 206 6.18 23.55 -27.27
N THR A 207 6.63 24.37 -26.32
CA THR A 207 8.03 24.43 -25.92
C THR A 207 8.48 23.13 -25.24
N LEU A 208 7.65 22.59 -24.33
CA LEU A 208 8.02 21.39 -23.58
C LEU A 208 7.77 20.09 -24.35
N GLU A 209 6.75 20.04 -25.20
CA GLU A 209 6.29 18.84 -25.90
C GLU A 209 6.03 19.09 -27.40
N PRO A 210 7.08 19.36 -28.21
CA PRO A 210 6.90 19.70 -29.63
C PRO A 210 6.14 18.62 -30.43
N GLU A 211 6.48 17.35 -30.24
CA GLU A 211 5.86 16.21 -30.95
C GLU A 211 4.38 16.02 -30.59
N LEU A 212 4.01 16.34 -29.35
CA LEU A 212 2.62 16.30 -28.94
C LEU A 212 1.86 17.51 -29.45
N ALA A 213 2.48 18.69 -29.45
CA ALA A 213 1.90 19.91 -29.98
C ALA A 213 1.51 19.79 -31.47
N LEU A 214 2.26 19.02 -32.26
CA LEU A 214 1.91 18.70 -33.65
C LEU A 214 0.56 17.97 -33.80
N GLN A 215 0.06 17.35 -32.75
CA GLN A 215 -1.21 16.62 -32.74
C GLN A 215 -2.40 17.51 -32.36
N ALA A 216 -2.17 18.78 -32.04
CA ALA A 216 -3.24 19.71 -31.70
C ALA A 216 -4.09 20.03 -32.95
N LYS A 217 -5.40 19.80 -32.86
CA LYS A 217 -6.33 20.10 -33.95
C LYS A 217 -7.19 21.31 -33.62
N GLY A 218 -6.90 22.45 -34.24
CA GLY A 218 -7.75 23.65 -34.16
C GLY A 218 -7.59 24.48 -32.88
N TRP A 219 -6.46 24.36 -32.18
CA TRP A 219 -6.14 25.20 -31.01
C TRP A 219 -4.63 25.43 -30.93
N ASP A 220 -4.21 26.53 -30.28
CA ASP A 220 -2.78 26.88 -30.13
C ASP A 220 -2.17 26.17 -28.90
N PRO A 221 -1.18 25.27 -29.08
CA PRO A 221 -0.51 24.56 -27.99
C PRO A 221 0.18 25.45 -26.97
N ARG A 222 0.54 26.69 -27.33
CA ARG A 222 1.20 27.63 -26.43
C ARG A 222 0.28 28.19 -25.34
N THR A 223 -1.02 27.95 -25.46
CA THR A 223 -2.06 28.46 -24.56
C THR A 223 -2.33 27.58 -23.34
N VAL A 224 -1.64 26.44 -23.22
CA VAL A 224 -1.78 25.50 -22.10
C VAL A 224 -0.41 25.00 -21.65
N THR A 225 -0.31 24.58 -20.38
CA THR A 225 0.83 23.81 -19.90
C THR A 225 0.60 22.32 -20.10
N ARG A 226 1.69 21.53 -20.06
CA ARG A 226 1.67 20.06 -20.05
C ARG A 226 0.71 19.46 -19.01
N GLY A 227 0.59 20.09 -17.84
CA GLY A 227 -0.28 19.64 -16.73
C GLY A 227 -1.75 20.09 -16.83
N SER A 228 -2.17 20.69 -17.95
CA SER A 228 -3.52 21.23 -18.07
C SER A 228 -4.59 20.13 -18.12
N ASN A 229 -5.62 20.29 -17.28
CA ASN A 229 -6.81 19.42 -17.29
C ASN A 229 -7.83 19.80 -18.37
N SER A 230 -7.53 20.80 -19.21
CA SER A 230 -8.41 21.18 -20.31
C SER A 230 -8.50 20.06 -21.35
N LYS A 231 -9.72 19.76 -21.78
CA LYS A 231 -9.99 18.85 -22.89
C LYS A 231 -9.79 19.61 -24.20
N LYS A 232 -9.06 18.99 -25.12
CA LYS A 232 -8.72 19.54 -26.44
C LYS A 232 -8.92 18.47 -27.50
N ASP A 233 -9.10 18.90 -28.74
CA ASP A 233 -9.22 17.99 -29.89
C ASP A 233 -7.83 17.68 -30.45
N TRP A 234 -7.61 16.41 -30.74
CA TRP A 234 -6.33 15.86 -31.17
C TRP A 234 -6.48 15.07 -32.46
N VAL A 235 -5.39 15.02 -33.22
CA VAL A 235 -5.27 14.21 -34.43
C VAL A 235 -3.98 13.40 -34.39
N CYS A 236 -4.04 12.12 -34.76
CA CYS A 236 -2.86 11.26 -34.83
C CYS A 236 -2.31 11.25 -36.25
N LYS A 237 -1.16 10.60 -36.45
CA LYS A 237 -0.53 10.47 -37.78
C LYS A 237 -1.43 9.77 -38.82
N LEU A 238 -2.35 8.92 -38.36
CA LEU A 238 -3.33 8.22 -39.21
C LEU A 238 -4.62 9.03 -39.44
N GLY A 239 -4.71 10.25 -38.89
CA GLY A 239 -5.87 11.15 -39.10
C GLY A 239 -7.04 10.92 -38.16
N HIS A 240 -6.98 9.98 -37.21
CA HIS A 240 -8.05 9.79 -36.23
C HIS A 240 -8.20 11.03 -35.34
N LEU A 241 -9.44 11.48 -35.14
CA LEU A 241 -9.78 12.62 -34.30
C LEU A 241 -10.35 12.17 -32.96
N TRP A 242 -9.89 12.76 -31.86
CA TRP A 242 -10.46 12.50 -30.54
C TRP A 242 -10.28 13.66 -29.58
N ASN A 243 -11.14 13.70 -28.57
CA ASN A 243 -11.12 14.70 -27.51
C ASN A 243 -10.47 14.12 -26.24
N ALA A 244 -9.41 14.75 -25.74
CA ALA A 244 -8.69 14.27 -24.56
C ALA A 244 -8.08 15.43 -23.75
N ARG A 245 -7.82 15.17 -22.47
CA ARG A 245 -7.14 16.14 -21.58
C ARG A 245 -5.67 16.28 -21.98
N VAL A 246 -5.16 17.51 -21.98
CA VAL A 246 -3.73 17.79 -22.28
C VAL A 246 -2.79 17.03 -21.34
N ALA A 247 -3.12 16.95 -20.05
CA ALA A 247 -2.34 16.20 -19.07
C ALA A 247 -2.42 14.66 -19.20
N GLY A 248 -3.47 14.12 -19.83
CA GLY A 248 -3.60 12.67 -20.07
C GLY A 248 -2.80 12.23 -21.30
N ARG A 249 -2.94 12.99 -22.40
CA ARG A 249 -1.86 13.14 -23.40
C ARG A 249 -0.61 13.61 -22.63
N ALA A 250 0.59 13.71 -23.16
CA ALA A 250 1.78 14.06 -22.34
C ALA A 250 2.16 13.01 -21.25
N ASN A 251 1.25 12.49 -20.41
CA ASN A 251 1.46 11.32 -19.56
C ASN A 251 1.47 10.00 -20.34
N GLY A 252 1.12 10.03 -21.63
CA GLY A 252 1.27 8.89 -22.54
C GLY A 252 -0.04 8.39 -23.15
N ASP A 253 -1.20 8.95 -22.81
CA ASP A 253 -2.46 8.55 -23.44
C ASP A 253 -2.37 8.80 -24.95
N GLY A 254 -2.62 7.73 -25.72
CA GLY A 254 -2.53 7.73 -27.16
C GLY A 254 -3.87 8.04 -27.85
N CYS A 255 -3.89 7.79 -29.16
CA CYS A 255 -5.13 7.75 -29.91
C CYS A 255 -5.95 6.51 -29.51
N PRO A 256 -7.21 6.64 -29.06
CA PRO A 256 -8.01 5.52 -28.59
C PRO A 256 -8.32 4.50 -29.70
N VAL A 257 -8.35 4.94 -30.96
CA VAL A 257 -8.48 4.04 -32.11
C VAL A 257 -7.20 3.22 -32.31
N CYS A 258 -6.03 3.88 -32.32
CA CYS A 258 -4.76 3.17 -32.51
C CYS A 258 -4.43 2.19 -31.37
N THR A 259 -4.85 2.50 -30.14
CA THR A 259 -4.66 1.61 -28.97
C THR A 259 -5.75 0.55 -28.83
N GLY A 260 -6.74 0.53 -29.72
CA GLY A 260 -7.84 -0.43 -29.71
C GLY A 260 -8.87 -0.22 -28.58
N GLN A 261 -8.83 0.92 -27.89
CA GLN A 261 -9.82 1.32 -26.87
C GLN A 261 -11.15 1.79 -27.49
N GLN A 262 -11.10 2.34 -28.70
CA GLN A 262 -12.25 2.72 -29.50
C GLN A 262 -12.22 1.97 -30.83
N VAL A 263 -13.37 1.44 -31.22
CA VAL A 263 -13.53 0.72 -32.49
C VAL A 263 -13.78 1.71 -33.62
N LEU A 264 -13.06 1.52 -34.73
CA LEU A 264 -13.28 2.16 -36.02
C LEU A 264 -13.49 1.04 -37.05
N ILE A 265 -14.72 0.95 -37.55
CA ILE A 265 -15.14 -0.05 -38.55
C ILE A 265 -14.30 0.13 -39.82
N GLY A 266 -13.83 -0.98 -40.37
CA GLY A 266 -12.95 -1.04 -41.54
C GLY A 266 -11.47 -0.83 -41.23
N PHE A 267 -11.10 -0.61 -39.96
CA PHE A 267 -9.72 -0.30 -39.57
C PHE A 267 -9.19 -1.23 -38.47
N ASN A 268 -9.72 -1.14 -37.25
CA ASN A 268 -9.21 -1.89 -36.09
C ASN A 268 -10.24 -2.86 -35.49
N ASP A 269 -11.38 -3.01 -36.14
CA ASP A 269 -12.40 -3.96 -35.72
C ASP A 269 -11.98 -5.41 -36.04
N LEU A 270 -12.60 -6.36 -35.35
CA LEU A 270 -12.29 -7.78 -35.48
C LEU A 270 -12.61 -8.31 -36.88
N GLN A 271 -13.67 -7.81 -37.54
CA GLN A 271 -14.05 -8.26 -38.89
C GLN A 271 -12.97 -7.94 -39.92
N SER A 272 -12.37 -6.75 -39.80
CA SER A 272 -11.32 -6.26 -40.69
C SER A 272 -9.95 -6.88 -40.41
N LEU A 273 -9.59 -7.06 -39.13
CA LEU A 273 -8.27 -7.56 -38.74
C LEU A 273 -8.17 -9.09 -38.73
N GLU A 274 -9.23 -9.80 -38.34
CA GLU A 274 -9.22 -11.26 -38.21
C GLU A 274 -10.48 -11.89 -38.85
N PRO A 275 -10.61 -11.86 -40.19
CA PRO A 275 -11.84 -12.27 -40.88
C PRO A 275 -12.20 -13.75 -40.66
N GLU A 276 -11.22 -14.65 -40.58
CA GLU A 276 -11.47 -16.07 -40.31
C GLU A 276 -11.95 -16.33 -38.87
N LEU A 277 -11.51 -15.52 -37.91
CA LEU A 277 -12.02 -15.60 -36.55
C LEU A 277 -13.42 -14.99 -36.48
N ALA A 278 -13.66 -13.86 -37.14
CA ALA A 278 -14.95 -13.20 -37.20
C ALA A 278 -16.08 -14.10 -37.72
N LYS A 279 -15.80 -15.02 -38.66
CA LYS A 279 -16.75 -16.05 -39.11
C LYS A 279 -17.27 -16.97 -38.00
N GLN A 280 -16.54 -17.07 -36.89
CA GLN A 280 -16.93 -17.89 -35.74
C GLN A 280 -17.81 -17.12 -34.74
N ALA A 281 -18.08 -15.83 -34.96
CA ALA A 281 -19.01 -15.07 -34.14
C ALA A 281 -20.43 -15.65 -34.28
N HIS A 282 -21.10 -15.86 -33.14
CA HIS A 282 -22.44 -16.40 -33.12
C HIS A 282 -23.40 -15.43 -32.40
N GLY A 283 -24.30 -14.80 -33.15
CA GLY A 283 -25.34 -13.92 -32.60
C GLY A 283 -24.86 -12.50 -32.24
N TRP A 284 -23.72 -12.05 -32.76
CA TRP A 284 -23.22 -10.68 -32.59
C TRP A 284 -22.40 -10.21 -33.80
N ASP A 285 -22.29 -8.90 -33.96
CA ASP A 285 -21.56 -8.27 -35.07
C ASP A 285 -20.06 -8.10 -34.75
N PRO A 286 -19.15 -8.78 -35.48
CA PRO A 286 -17.71 -8.69 -35.28
C PRO A 286 -17.11 -7.31 -35.52
N SER A 287 -17.75 -6.46 -36.33
CA SER A 287 -17.27 -5.11 -36.63
C SER A 287 -17.37 -4.13 -35.44
N THR A 288 -18.09 -4.53 -34.38
CA THR A 288 -18.37 -3.68 -33.21
C THR A 288 -17.31 -3.78 -32.09
N VAL A 289 -16.28 -4.61 -32.25
CA VAL A 289 -15.26 -4.87 -31.24
C VAL A 289 -13.88 -4.96 -31.86
N THR A 290 -12.82 -4.64 -31.10
CA THR A 290 -11.43 -4.91 -31.50
C THR A 290 -11.01 -6.32 -31.09
N PRO A 291 -9.98 -6.93 -31.73
CA PRO A 291 -9.46 -8.24 -31.32
C PRO A 291 -9.02 -8.30 -29.85
N GLY A 292 -8.50 -7.20 -29.29
CA GLY A 292 -8.11 -7.09 -27.88
C GLY A 292 -9.26 -6.88 -26.90
N SER A 293 -10.53 -6.92 -27.34
CA SER A 293 -11.67 -6.61 -26.47
C SER A 293 -11.86 -7.64 -25.35
N GLY A 294 -12.04 -7.14 -24.13
CA GLY A 294 -12.37 -7.95 -22.94
C GLY A 294 -13.82 -8.44 -22.90
N LEU A 295 -14.66 -8.09 -23.88
CA LEU A 295 -16.07 -8.49 -23.90
C LEU A 295 -16.20 -10.00 -24.12
N ARG A 296 -17.02 -10.65 -23.29
CA ARG A 296 -17.40 -12.05 -23.46
C ARG A 296 -18.44 -12.15 -24.57
N LYS A 297 -18.16 -13.00 -25.55
CA LYS A 297 -19.01 -13.23 -26.72
C LYS A 297 -19.19 -14.73 -26.93
N GLU A 298 -20.26 -15.09 -27.63
CA GLU A 298 -20.56 -16.48 -27.99
C GLU A 298 -19.92 -16.82 -29.35
N TRP A 299 -19.29 -18.00 -29.42
CA TRP A 299 -18.52 -18.46 -30.57
C TRP A 299 -19.03 -19.81 -31.04
N ARG A 300 -18.96 -20.04 -32.35
CA ARG A 300 -19.28 -21.31 -32.98
C ARG A 300 -18.11 -21.79 -33.84
N CYS A 301 -17.63 -23.00 -33.62
CA CYS A 301 -16.54 -23.57 -34.43
C CYS A 301 -17.09 -24.24 -35.69
N VAL A 302 -16.19 -24.68 -36.56
CA VAL A 302 -16.53 -25.39 -37.81
C VAL A 302 -17.31 -26.70 -37.58
N PHE A 303 -17.12 -27.34 -36.42
CA PHE A 303 -17.87 -28.54 -36.02
C PHE A 303 -19.22 -28.22 -35.36
N GLY A 304 -19.57 -26.94 -35.26
CA GLY A 304 -20.85 -26.49 -34.71
C GLY A 304 -20.90 -26.42 -33.17
N HIS A 305 -19.80 -26.60 -32.45
CA HIS A 305 -19.79 -26.41 -30.99
C HIS A 305 -19.90 -24.94 -30.62
N HIS A 306 -20.69 -24.65 -29.59
CA HIS A 306 -20.91 -23.30 -29.07
C HIS A 306 -20.19 -23.09 -27.74
N TRP A 307 -19.56 -21.94 -27.53
CA TRP A 307 -18.97 -21.59 -26.23
C TRP A 307 -18.83 -20.08 -26.04
N VAL A 308 -18.75 -19.66 -24.77
CA VAL A 308 -18.61 -18.25 -24.40
C VAL A 308 -17.20 -17.98 -23.87
N THR A 309 -16.53 -16.99 -24.46
CA THR A 309 -15.22 -16.51 -23.98
C THR A 309 -14.98 -15.07 -24.45
N THR A 310 -13.92 -14.41 -23.95
CA THR A 310 -13.57 -13.06 -24.38
C THR A 310 -13.01 -13.03 -25.79
N VAL A 311 -13.23 -11.92 -26.51
CA VAL A 311 -12.65 -11.71 -27.85
C VAL A 311 -11.12 -11.75 -27.79
N ALA A 312 -10.52 -11.06 -26.83
CA ALA A 312 -9.07 -11.09 -26.58
C ALA A 312 -8.53 -12.51 -26.40
N SER A 313 -9.22 -13.36 -25.62
CA SER A 313 -8.76 -14.74 -25.43
C SER A 313 -8.89 -15.57 -26.70
N ARG A 314 -9.88 -15.30 -27.57
CA ARG A 314 -10.03 -16.00 -28.85
C ARG A 314 -9.00 -15.58 -29.88
N SER A 315 -8.77 -14.27 -30.03
CA SER A 315 -7.72 -13.70 -30.87
C SER A 315 -6.34 -14.20 -30.42
N GLY A 316 -6.11 -14.32 -29.11
CA GLY A 316 -4.90 -14.93 -28.53
C GLY A 316 -4.75 -16.45 -28.70
N GLY A 317 -5.59 -17.11 -29.51
CA GLY A 317 -5.42 -18.51 -29.91
C GLY A 317 -6.18 -19.56 -29.09
N ARG A 318 -6.92 -19.18 -28.04
CA ARG A 318 -7.71 -20.15 -27.25
C ARG A 318 -8.85 -20.72 -28.11
N SER A 319 -8.79 -21.98 -28.52
CA SER A 319 -9.78 -22.58 -29.41
C SER A 319 -11.04 -23.09 -28.68
N CYS A 320 -11.96 -23.69 -29.45
CA CYS A 320 -13.13 -24.40 -28.93
C CYS A 320 -12.73 -25.41 -27.84
N PRO A 321 -13.35 -25.39 -26.64
CA PRO A 321 -12.98 -26.26 -25.54
C PRO A 321 -13.26 -27.74 -25.83
N VAL A 322 -14.27 -28.05 -26.65
CA VAL A 322 -14.56 -29.42 -27.10
C VAL A 322 -13.46 -29.90 -28.05
N CYS A 323 -13.14 -29.13 -29.09
CA CYS A 323 -12.10 -29.51 -30.06
C CYS A 323 -10.70 -29.60 -29.42
N ALA A 324 -10.43 -28.77 -28.41
CA ALA A 324 -9.17 -28.79 -27.65
C ALA A 324 -9.11 -29.89 -26.57
N GLY A 325 -10.15 -30.72 -26.42
CA GLY A 325 -10.22 -31.76 -25.39
C GLY A 325 -10.25 -31.21 -23.96
N GLN A 326 -10.67 -29.95 -23.76
CA GLN A 326 -10.84 -29.35 -22.43
C GLN A 326 -12.24 -29.60 -21.87
N GLN A 327 -13.22 -29.84 -22.75
CA GLN A 327 -14.59 -30.21 -22.40
C GLN A 327 -14.96 -31.48 -23.16
N VAL A 328 -15.56 -32.44 -22.48
CA VAL A 328 -16.05 -33.67 -23.11
C VAL A 328 -17.39 -33.41 -23.80
N LEU A 329 -17.54 -33.97 -25.00
CA LEU A 329 -18.77 -34.09 -25.74
C LEU A 329 -18.91 -35.55 -26.18
N THR A 330 -19.92 -36.22 -25.62
CA THR A 330 -20.24 -37.62 -25.93
C THR A 330 -20.55 -37.78 -27.42
N GLY A 331 -19.99 -38.81 -28.04
CA GLY A 331 -20.08 -39.10 -29.47
C GLY A 331 -19.09 -38.30 -30.33
N PHE A 332 -18.23 -37.45 -29.74
CA PHE A 332 -17.27 -36.64 -30.49
C PHE A 332 -15.82 -36.83 -30.01
N ASN A 333 -15.52 -36.45 -28.76
CA ASN A 333 -14.15 -36.48 -28.22
C ASN A 333 -14.01 -37.32 -26.94
N ASP A 334 -15.05 -38.03 -26.54
CA ASP A 334 -14.99 -38.95 -25.41
C ASP A 334 -14.13 -40.18 -25.72
N LEU A 335 -13.72 -40.89 -24.67
CA LEU A 335 -12.81 -42.02 -24.73
C LEU A 335 -13.46 -43.21 -25.42
N ALA A 336 -14.76 -43.44 -25.22
CA ALA A 336 -15.49 -44.52 -25.88
C ALA A 336 -15.52 -44.33 -27.40
N THR A 337 -15.74 -43.10 -27.86
CA THR A 337 -15.76 -42.77 -29.29
C THR A 337 -14.36 -42.77 -29.90
N THR A 338 -13.39 -42.13 -29.27
CA THR A 338 -12.05 -41.91 -29.87
C THR A 338 -11.08 -43.09 -29.66
N ASN A 339 -11.24 -43.85 -28.58
CA ASN A 339 -10.34 -44.95 -28.20
C ASN A 339 -11.14 -46.14 -27.63
N PRO A 340 -11.96 -46.82 -28.45
CA PRO A 340 -12.85 -47.88 -27.99
C PRO A 340 -12.13 -49.03 -27.30
N ARG A 341 -10.89 -49.37 -27.73
CA ARG A 341 -10.07 -50.39 -27.06
C ARG A 341 -9.74 -50.04 -25.61
N LEU A 342 -9.31 -48.80 -25.36
CA LEU A 342 -9.01 -48.32 -24.02
C LEU A 342 -10.29 -48.20 -23.17
N ALA A 343 -11.41 -47.84 -23.78
CA ALA A 343 -12.68 -47.77 -23.08
C ALA A 343 -13.10 -49.11 -22.46
N VAL A 344 -12.75 -50.24 -23.09
CA VAL A 344 -13.00 -51.60 -22.55
C VAL A 344 -12.07 -51.93 -21.37
N GLU A 345 -10.81 -51.48 -21.42
CA GLU A 345 -9.84 -51.71 -20.34
C GLU A 345 -10.14 -50.90 -19.07
N LEU A 346 -10.94 -49.84 -19.17
CA LEU A 346 -11.23 -48.92 -18.07
C LEU A 346 -12.12 -49.57 -17.00
N GLN A 347 -11.62 -49.70 -15.76
CA GLN A 347 -12.35 -50.34 -14.67
C GLN A 347 -13.19 -49.37 -13.83
N ASN A 348 -12.72 -48.14 -13.62
CA ASN A 348 -13.35 -47.19 -12.68
C ASN A 348 -13.54 -45.79 -13.30
N GLY A 349 -14.37 -45.71 -14.33
CA GLY A 349 -14.77 -44.44 -14.92
C GLY A 349 -15.79 -44.64 -16.03
N ASP A 350 -16.54 -43.58 -16.35
CA ASP A 350 -17.46 -43.57 -17.49
C ASP A 350 -16.70 -43.10 -18.74
N PRO A 351 -16.40 -43.97 -19.71
CA PRO A 351 -15.60 -43.61 -20.88
C PRO A 351 -16.29 -42.55 -21.77
N THR A 352 -17.60 -42.36 -21.63
CA THR A 352 -18.35 -41.31 -22.36
C THR A 352 -18.18 -39.90 -21.78
N LYS A 353 -17.58 -39.80 -20.59
CA LYS A 353 -17.34 -38.53 -19.84
C LYS A 353 -15.86 -38.20 -19.70
N ILE A 354 -14.99 -38.93 -20.39
CA ILE A 354 -13.54 -38.82 -20.28
C ILE A 354 -12.98 -38.50 -21.66
N VAL A 355 -12.11 -37.50 -21.77
CA VAL A 355 -11.35 -37.22 -23.00
C VAL A 355 -10.02 -37.97 -22.98
N ALA A 356 -9.58 -38.44 -24.15
CA ALA A 356 -8.34 -39.20 -24.29
C ALA A 356 -7.08 -38.47 -23.75
N GLY A 357 -7.04 -37.14 -23.85
CA GLY A 357 -5.91 -36.32 -23.40
C GLY A 357 -5.85 -36.01 -21.90
N THR A 358 -6.74 -36.57 -21.07
CA THR A 358 -6.77 -36.23 -19.65
C THR A 358 -5.60 -36.84 -18.86
N ASN A 359 -5.02 -36.04 -17.97
CA ASN A 359 -3.99 -36.49 -17.02
C ASN A 359 -4.57 -37.12 -15.74
N LYS A 360 -5.89 -37.32 -15.66
CA LYS A 360 -6.52 -38.03 -14.54
C LYS A 360 -6.13 -39.52 -14.56
N LYS A 361 -5.82 -40.06 -13.37
CA LYS A 361 -5.46 -41.47 -13.18
C LYS A 361 -6.70 -42.33 -13.02
N TYR A 362 -6.70 -43.47 -13.71
CA TYR A 362 -7.74 -44.48 -13.63
C TYR A 362 -7.11 -45.87 -13.43
N ARG A 363 -7.92 -46.83 -12.99
CA ARG A 363 -7.62 -48.25 -12.91
C ARG A 363 -7.98 -48.91 -14.24
N TRP A 364 -7.08 -49.74 -14.72
CA TRP A 364 -7.15 -50.43 -15.99
C TRP A 364 -7.02 -51.93 -15.77
N LYS A 365 -7.66 -52.72 -16.63
CA LYS A 365 -7.55 -54.17 -16.68
C LYS A 365 -7.33 -54.60 -18.13
N CYS A 366 -6.23 -55.28 -18.39
CA CYS A 366 -5.94 -55.83 -19.72
C CYS A 366 -6.71 -57.14 -19.97
N GLU A 367 -6.69 -57.62 -21.20
CA GLU A 367 -7.31 -58.90 -21.59
C GLU A 367 -6.77 -60.09 -20.78
N SER A 368 -5.47 -60.09 -20.45
CA SER A 368 -4.85 -61.11 -19.58
C SER A 368 -5.22 -60.99 -18.10
N GLY A 369 -6.04 -60.01 -17.71
CA GLY A 369 -6.57 -59.85 -16.37
C GLY A 369 -5.71 -59.03 -15.38
N HIS A 370 -4.52 -58.58 -15.77
CA HIS A 370 -3.67 -57.74 -14.94
C HIS A 370 -4.28 -56.36 -14.72
N ASN A 371 -4.13 -55.81 -13.50
CA ASN A 371 -4.67 -54.52 -13.11
C ASN A 371 -3.54 -53.51 -12.85
N TRP A 372 -3.70 -52.25 -13.29
CA TRP A 372 -2.74 -51.19 -12.97
C TRP A 372 -3.40 -49.81 -12.95
N VAL A 373 -2.67 -48.81 -12.45
CA VAL A 373 -3.11 -47.40 -12.43
C VAL A 373 -2.24 -46.58 -13.39
N ALA A 374 -2.89 -45.87 -14.31
CA ALA A 374 -2.23 -44.98 -15.28
C ALA A 374 -3.14 -43.80 -15.66
N THR A 375 -2.57 -42.74 -16.24
CA THR A 375 -3.36 -41.63 -16.80
C THR A 375 -3.89 -41.99 -18.18
N VAL A 376 -5.05 -41.47 -18.56
CA VAL A 376 -5.63 -41.71 -19.90
C VAL A 376 -4.70 -41.18 -20.99
N HIS A 377 -4.10 -40.00 -20.79
CA HIS A 377 -3.15 -39.42 -21.74
C HIS A 377 -1.94 -40.33 -22.01
N SER A 378 -1.40 -40.99 -20.97
CA SER A 378 -0.28 -41.93 -21.13
C SER A 378 -0.63 -43.20 -21.90
N ARG A 379 -1.93 -43.46 -22.06
CA ARG A 379 -2.51 -44.63 -22.73
C ARG A 379 -2.96 -44.35 -24.16
N SER A 380 -3.46 -43.14 -24.43
CA SER A 380 -4.17 -42.80 -25.67
C SER A 380 -3.30 -42.32 -26.83
N GLY A 381 -1.99 -42.14 -26.62
CA GLY A 381 -1.06 -41.72 -27.68
C GLY A 381 -0.62 -42.86 -28.60
N LEU A 382 0.01 -42.51 -29.74
CA LEU A 382 0.58 -43.46 -30.71
C LEU A 382 1.67 -44.40 -30.11
N SER A 383 2.25 -44.00 -28.98
CA SER A 383 3.20 -44.79 -28.19
C SER A 383 2.69 -45.00 -26.77
N GLY A 384 1.36 -45.18 -26.63
CA GLY A 384 0.70 -45.43 -25.36
C GLY A 384 1.37 -46.58 -24.61
N ARG A 385 1.55 -46.43 -23.29
CA ARG A 385 2.19 -47.46 -22.47
C ARG A 385 1.18 -48.54 -22.13
N ASP A 386 1.36 -49.71 -22.71
CA ASP A 386 0.48 -50.86 -22.47
C ASP A 386 0.60 -51.45 -21.06
N CYS A 387 -0.11 -52.54 -20.78
CA CYS A 387 -0.09 -53.18 -19.46
C CYS A 387 1.38 -53.44 -19.02
N PRO A 388 1.82 -52.94 -17.85
CA PRO A 388 3.22 -53.06 -17.44
C PRO A 388 3.65 -54.50 -17.15
N THR A 389 2.70 -55.36 -16.77
CA THR A 389 2.93 -56.80 -16.56
C THR A 389 3.07 -57.56 -17.88
N CYS A 390 2.35 -57.16 -18.93
CA CYS A 390 2.45 -57.77 -20.26
C CYS A 390 3.63 -57.22 -21.06
N ALA A 391 4.18 -56.06 -20.68
CA ALA A 391 5.29 -55.44 -21.39
C ALA A 391 6.54 -56.33 -21.31
N THR A 392 7.20 -56.57 -22.44
CA THR A 392 8.45 -57.35 -22.51
C THR A 392 9.67 -56.64 -21.91
N SER A 393 9.51 -55.37 -21.53
CA SER A 393 10.55 -54.52 -20.97
C SER A 393 9.95 -53.48 -20.03
N GLY A 394 10.68 -53.15 -18.96
CA GLY A 394 10.25 -52.17 -17.95
C GLY A 394 10.05 -52.81 -16.58
N PHE A 395 9.61 -52.01 -15.62
CA PHE A 395 9.28 -52.47 -14.27
C PHE A 395 7.79 -52.82 -14.17
N ASP A 396 7.51 -54.07 -13.80
CA ASP A 396 6.17 -54.53 -13.48
C ASP A 396 5.86 -54.31 -11.99
N PRO A 397 4.92 -53.41 -11.65
CA PRO A 397 4.56 -53.18 -10.25
C PRO A 397 3.78 -54.34 -9.62
N ASN A 398 3.26 -55.29 -10.39
CA ASN A 398 2.49 -56.42 -9.87
C ASN A 398 3.34 -57.65 -9.55
N ALA A 399 4.64 -57.61 -9.86
CA ALA A 399 5.61 -58.63 -9.51
C ALA A 399 6.48 -58.18 -8.32
N ASP A 400 7.28 -59.09 -7.77
CA ASP A 400 8.28 -58.75 -6.77
C ASP A 400 9.25 -57.70 -7.32
N GLY A 401 9.55 -56.70 -6.49
CA GLY A 401 10.45 -55.59 -6.80
C GLY A 401 11.61 -55.51 -5.82
N TRP A 402 12.71 -54.94 -6.30
CA TRP A 402 13.89 -54.61 -5.51
C TRP A 402 14.21 -53.14 -5.70
N LEU A 403 14.61 -52.48 -4.61
CA LEU A 403 15.16 -51.13 -4.62
C LEU A 403 16.69 -51.24 -4.53
N TYR A 404 17.40 -50.66 -5.49
CA TYR A 404 18.87 -50.67 -5.52
C TYR A 404 19.41 -49.25 -5.42
N PHE A 405 20.54 -49.10 -4.72
CA PHE A 405 21.25 -47.85 -4.54
C PHE A 405 22.70 -48.00 -5.00
N LEU A 406 23.11 -47.17 -5.95
CA LEU A 406 24.39 -47.25 -6.64
C LEU A 406 25.19 -45.96 -6.47
N THR A 407 26.50 -46.09 -6.60
CA THR A 407 27.45 -44.98 -6.73
C THR A 407 28.24 -45.10 -8.02
N HIS A 408 28.60 -43.98 -8.63
CA HIS A 408 29.53 -43.93 -9.75
C HIS A 408 30.78 -43.15 -9.34
N PRO A 409 31.88 -43.81 -8.93
CA PRO A 409 33.05 -43.13 -8.38
C PRO A 409 33.68 -42.08 -9.31
N LYS A 410 33.70 -42.32 -10.63
CA LYS A 410 34.30 -41.36 -11.58
C LYS A 410 33.44 -40.11 -11.82
N TRP A 411 32.12 -40.25 -11.80
CA TRP A 411 31.18 -39.14 -12.04
C TRP A 411 30.74 -38.49 -10.72
N GLN A 412 31.12 -39.09 -9.58
CA GLN A 412 30.71 -38.65 -8.24
C GLN A 412 29.18 -38.53 -8.15
N MET A 413 28.48 -39.56 -8.62
CA MET A 413 27.01 -39.61 -8.68
C MET A 413 26.45 -40.74 -7.84
N LEU A 414 25.22 -40.55 -7.37
CA LEU A 414 24.41 -41.54 -6.70
C LEU A 414 23.16 -41.82 -7.53
N GLN A 415 22.65 -43.05 -7.48
CA GLN A 415 21.43 -43.44 -8.18
C GLN A 415 20.60 -44.40 -7.33
N ILE A 416 19.30 -44.11 -7.23
CA ILE A 416 18.31 -45.01 -6.64
C ILE A 416 17.46 -45.57 -7.78
N GLY A 417 17.04 -46.82 -7.72
CA GLY A 417 16.13 -47.32 -8.75
C GLY A 417 15.46 -48.65 -8.40
N ILE A 418 14.45 -49.02 -9.18
CA ILE A 418 13.73 -50.29 -9.01
C ILE A 418 13.95 -51.28 -10.15
N THR A 419 13.80 -52.56 -9.85
CA THR A 419 13.87 -53.65 -10.83
C THR A 419 13.10 -54.87 -10.35
N ASN A 420 12.52 -55.65 -11.26
CA ASN A 420 12.02 -57.00 -10.97
C ASN A 420 13.12 -58.08 -11.15
N PHE A 421 14.27 -57.72 -11.74
CA PHE A 421 15.38 -58.64 -12.04
C PHE A 421 16.72 -58.01 -11.59
N PRO A 422 17.10 -58.14 -10.31
CA PRO A 422 18.27 -57.46 -9.76
C PRO A 422 19.59 -57.87 -10.44
N ASP A 423 19.82 -59.16 -10.68
CA ASP A 423 21.08 -59.64 -11.27
C ASP A 423 21.35 -59.04 -12.65
N ASN A 424 20.34 -59.02 -13.50
CA ASN A 424 20.45 -58.48 -14.86
C ASN A 424 20.65 -56.96 -14.84
N ARG A 425 19.86 -56.24 -14.02
CA ARG A 425 19.92 -54.79 -13.90
C ARG A 425 21.26 -54.31 -13.34
N LEU A 426 21.73 -54.94 -12.26
CA LEU A 426 23.00 -54.60 -11.62
C LEU A 426 24.20 -54.95 -12.51
N ARG A 427 24.14 -56.05 -13.26
CA ARG A 427 25.18 -56.39 -14.25
C ARG A 427 25.26 -55.35 -15.37
N ALA A 428 24.14 -54.85 -15.85
CA ALA A 428 24.10 -53.78 -16.86
C ALA A 428 24.72 -52.48 -16.31
N HIS A 429 24.33 -52.07 -15.11
CA HIS A 429 24.88 -50.89 -14.42
C HIS A 429 26.38 -51.01 -14.15
N LYS A 430 26.85 -52.19 -13.72
CA LYS A 430 28.27 -52.46 -13.50
C LYS A 430 29.12 -52.29 -14.76
N LYS A 431 28.60 -52.67 -15.94
CA LYS A 431 29.29 -52.44 -17.23
C LYS A 431 29.49 -50.96 -17.55
N LEU A 432 28.64 -50.09 -17.01
CA LEU A 432 28.71 -48.64 -17.18
C LEU A 432 29.52 -47.94 -16.08
N GLY A 433 30.12 -48.67 -15.14
CA GLY A 433 30.97 -48.10 -14.07
C GLY A 433 30.23 -47.78 -12.77
N TRP A 434 28.97 -48.20 -12.63
CA TRP A 434 28.24 -48.11 -11.36
C TRP A 434 28.59 -49.24 -10.41
N GLU A 435 28.66 -48.92 -9.13
CA GLU A 435 28.94 -49.85 -8.04
C GLU A 435 27.74 -49.92 -7.09
N LEU A 436 27.35 -51.12 -6.70
CA LEU A 436 26.24 -51.34 -5.77
C LEU A 436 26.66 -50.90 -4.36
N ILE A 437 25.88 -50.00 -3.77
CA ILE A 437 25.98 -49.66 -2.34
C ILE A 437 25.07 -50.58 -1.54
N GLU A 438 23.79 -50.66 -1.92
CA GLU A 438 22.79 -51.44 -1.19
C GLU A 438 21.69 -51.94 -2.14
N LEU A 439 21.22 -53.17 -1.90
CA LEU A 439 20.06 -53.76 -2.56
C LEU A 439 19.06 -54.17 -1.47
N ARG A 440 17.80 -53.78 -1.62
CA ARG A 440 16.74 -54.07 -0.67
C ARG A 440 15.55 -54.76 -1.36
N GLY A 441 15.14 -55.91 -0.84
CA GLY A 441 14.05 -56.73 -1.37
C GLY A 441 14.20 -58.22 -0.99
N SER A 442 13.37 -59.13 -1.51
CA SER A 442 12.21 -58.82 -2.35
C SER A 442 11.11 -58.11 -1.55
N MET A 443 10.35 -57.25 -2.23
CA MET A 443 9.16 -56.60 -1.68
C MET A 443 8.10 -56.51 -2.78
N ASP A 444 6.85 -56.21 -2.40
CA ASP A 444 5.79 -55.92 -3.36
C ASP A 444 6.20 -54.79 -4.33
N GLY A 445 6.04 -55.01 -5.63
CA GLY A 445 6.48 -54.07 -6.66
C GLY A 445 5.80 -52.70 -6.59
N LEU A 446 4.55 -52.62 -6.13
CA LEU A 446 3.87 -51.34 -5.89
C LEU A 446 4.54 -50.60 -4.74
N ILE A 447 4.96 -51.31 -3.69
CA ILE A 447 5.72 -50.74 -2.57
C ILE A 447 7.08 -50.24 -3.06
N ALA A 448 7.83 -51.02 -3.84
CA ALA A 448 9.12 -50.59 -4.40
C ALA A 448 8.99 -49.31 -5.23
N ARG A 449 7.99 -49.24 -6.12
CA ARG A 449 7.71 -48.05 -6.94
C ARG A 449 7.27 -46.84 -6.13
N LYS A 450 6.48 -47.04 -5.07
CA LYS A 450 6.10 -45.97 -4.13
C LYS A 450 7.34 -45.38 -3.47
N TRP A 451 8.23 -46.22 -2.97
CA TRP A 451 9.49 -45.79 -2.35
C TRP A 451 10.37 -45.01 -3.31
N GLU A 452 10.61 -45.52 -4.53
CA GLU A 452 11.40 -44.81 -5.54
C GLU A 452 10.82 -43.43 -5.85
N THR A 453 9.50 -43.36 -6.09
CA THR A 453 8.81 -42.09 -6.38
C THR A 453 8.91 -41.10 -5.21
N ALA A 454 8.70 -41.58 -3.99
CA ALA A 454 8.76 -40.79 -2.77
C ALA A 454 10.18 -40.24 -2.51
N ILE A 455 11.20 -41.08 -2.65
CA ILE A 455 12.60 -40.71 -2.48
C ILE A 455 13.01 -39.67 -3.52
N LEU A 456 12.69 -39.86 -4.80
CA LEU A 456 13.02 -38.88 -5.85
C LEU A 456 12.35 -37.53 -5.62
N ARG A 457 11.11 -37.53 -5.13
CA ARG A 457 10.40 -36.30 -4.75
C ARG A 457 11.09 -35.59 -3.58
N MET A 458 11.45 -36.34 -2.53
CA MET A 458 12.17 -35.81 -1.37
C MET A 458 13.54 -35.23 -1.77
N LEU A 459 14.32 -35.96 -2.57
CA LEU A 459 15.62 -35.52 -3.07
C LEU A 459 15.50 -34.20 -3.82
N LYS A 460 14.53 -34.09 -4.74
CA LYS A 460 14.27 -32.85 -5.48
C LYS A 460 13.88 -31.70 -4.54
N ALA A 461 13.04 -31.96 -3.54
CA ALA A 461 12.61 -30.95 -2.58
C ALA A 461 13.77 -30.46 -1.68
N LYS A 462 14.70 -31.35 -1.31
CA LYS A 462 15.89 -31.01 -0.52
C LYS A 462 17.09 -30.52 -1.35
N GLY A 463 16.90 -30.27 -2.66
CA GLY A 463 17.89 -29.60 -3.51
C GLY A 463 18.92 -30.52 -4.16
N ALA A 464 18.70 -31.83 -4.23
CA ALA A 464 19.54 -32.71 -5.03
C ALA A 464 19.47 -32.32 -6.51
N ASP A 465 20.62 -32.31 -7.20
CA ASP A 465 20.70 -32.01 -8.63
C ASP A 465 20.54 -33.28 -9.46
N LEU A 466 19.36 -33.43 -10.09
CA LEU A 466 19.03 -34.51 -11.02
C LEU A 466 19.26 -34.12 -12.50
N SER A 467 19.93 -33.00 -12.79
CA SER A 467 20.16 -32.49 -14.15
C SER A 467 21.47 -33.01 -14.77
N ASN A 468 21.54 -34.33 -14.96
CA ASN A 468 22.80 -35.05 -15.24
C ASN A 468 23.37 -34.91 -16.67
N ASN A 469 22.75 -34.12 -17.54
CA ASN A 469 23.05 -34.05 -18.99
C ASN A 469 24.41 -33.42 -19.25
N LYS A 470 24.89 -32.56 -18.33
CA LYS A 470 26.19 -31.89 -18.43
C LYS A 470 27.36 -32.75 -17.94
N ILE A 471 27.09 -33.83 -17.20
CA ILE A 471 28.11 -34.65 -16.54
C ILE A 471 28.37 -35.95 -17.32
N ALA A 472 27.33 -36.63 -17.82
CA ALA A 472 27.48 -37.98 -18.38
C ALA A 472 26.62 -38.28 -19.64
N GLY A 473 25.86 -37.31 -20.16
CA GLY A 473 24.88 -37.56 -21.24
C GLY A 473 23.69 -38.43 -20.79
N LYS A 474 22.82 -38.87 -21.72
CA LYS A 474 21.67 -39.74 -21.41
C LYS A 474 22.12 -41.20 -21.26
N PHE A 475 21.82 -41.82 -20.13
CA PHE A 475 22.04 -43.25 -19.84
C PHE A 475 20.80 -43.90 -19.22
N ASP A 476 20.78 -45.22 -19.10
CA ASP A 476 19.65 -45.95 -18.49
C ASP A 476 19.61 -45.70 -16.96
N GLY A 477 18.50 -45.18 -16.46
CA GLY A 477 18.38 -44.74 -15.06
C GLY A 477 18.78 -43.27 -14.80
N TYR A 478 18.92 -42.49 -15.87
CA TYR A 478 19.42 -41.12 -15.83
C TYR A 478 18.52 -40.16 -15.04
N SER A 479 17.20 -40.38 -15.02
CA SER A 479 16.23 -39.57 -14.28
C SER A 479 16.23 -39.85 -12.78
N GLU A 480 16.83 -40.96 -12.35
CA GLU A 480 16.87 -41.40 -10.96
C GLU A 480 18.25 -41.23 -10.31
N ALA A 481 19.18 -40.55 -10.99
CA ALA A 481 20.52 -40.26 -10.51
C ALA A 481 20.70 -38.78 -10.11
N TRP A 482 21.63 -38.49 -9.20
CA TRP A 482 21.96 -37.12 -8.77
C TRP A 482 23.44 -36.96 -8.42
N SER A 483 23.91 -35.70 -8.40
CA SER A 483 25.29 -35.39 -7.98
C SER A 483 25.48 -35.57 -6.47
N LYS A 484 26.50 -36.34 -6.09
CA LYS A 484 26.90 -36.55 -4.70
C LYS A 484 27.23 -35.25 -3.97
N SER A 485 27.75 -34.24 -4.70
CA SER A 485 28.11 -32.93 -4.13
C SER A 485 26.91 -32.11 -3.67
N THR A 486 25.72 -32.42 -4.17
CA THR A 486 24.49 -31.67 -3.85
C THR A 486 23.65 -32.32 -2.77
N PHE A 487 23.73 -33.65 -2.66
CA PHE A 487 23.02 -34.41 -1.65
C PHE A 487 23.71 -35.76 -1.41
N GLU A 488 24.45 -35.87 -0.31
CA GLU A 488 25.17 -37.10 0.04
C GLU A 488 24.34 -37.96 1.00
N VAL A 489 24.21 -39.25 0.67
CA VAL A 489 23.53 -40.25 1.50
C VAL A 489 24.29 -41.57 1.40
N LYS A 490 24.33 -42.35 2.48
CA LYS A 490 25.16 -43.55 2.57
C LYS A 490 24.41 -44.86 2.44
N SER A 491 23.08 -44.86 2.57
CA SER A 491 22.26 -46.08 2.52
C SER A 491 20.82 -45.83 2.06
N ILE A 492 20.15 -46.88 1.59
CA ILE A 492 18.71 -46.88 1.33
C ILE A 492 17.94 -46.61 2.62
N LYS A 493 18.36 -47.19 3.75
CA LYS A 493 17.71 -46.95 5.05
C LYS A 493 17.69 -45.46 5.42
N GLU A 494 18.79 -44.76 5.17
CA GLU A 494 18.87 -43.32 5.38
C GLU A 494 17.96 -42.54 4.42
N LEU A 495 17.90 -42.92 3.13
CA LEU A 495 16.97 -42.35 2.16
C LEU A 495 15.50 -42.53 2.59
N MET A 496 15.14 -43.72 3.07
CA MET A 496 13.78 -44.02 3.53
C MET A 496 13.42 -43.19 4.76
N ARG A 497 14.30 -43.13 5.78
CA ARG A 497 14.08 -42.29 6.97
C ARG A 497 13.90 -40.81 6.61
N LEU A 498 14.76 -40.26 5.75
CA LEU A 498 14.66 -38.87 5.29
C LEU A 498 13.39 -38.62 4.47
N THR A 499 12.89 -39.64 3.78
CA THR A 499 11.64 -39.59 3.03
C THR A 499 10.43 -39.63 3.96
N GLU A 500 10.42 -40.49 4.98
CA GLU A 500 9.40 -40.53 6.03
C GLU A 500 9.33 -39.20 6.78
N GLU A 501 10.48 -38.64 7.21
CA GLU A 501 10.57 -37.32 7.85
C GLU A 501 10.15 -36.16 6.93
N TYR A 502 10.24 -36.33 5.62
CA TYR A 502 9.77 -35.36 4.64
C TYR A 502 8.27 -35.49 4.38
N GLU A 503 7.73 -36.71 4.43
CA GLU A 503 6.32 -36.99 4.22
C GLU A 503 5.47 -36.76 5.48
N GLU A 504 6.06 -36.78 6.67
CA GLU A 504 5.48 -36.27 7.92
C GLU A 504 5.86 -34.80 8.11
N PRO A 505 4.99 -33.82 7.73
CA PRO A 505 3.85 -33.46 8.59
C PRO A 505 2.59 -32.96 7.84
N ASN A 506 1.43 -33.57 8.12
CA ASN A 506 0.07 -32.98 8.03
C ASN A 506 -0.96 -33.93 8.68
N LEU A 507 -0.74 -34.29 9.95
CA LEU A 507 -1.77 -34.82 10.86
C LEU A 507 -1.83 -33.89 12.07
N GLY A 508 -2.16 -32.63 11.82
CA GLY A 508 -2.17 -31.57 12.81
C GLY A 508 -2.48 -30.21 12.17
N ASP A 509 -3.62 -30.13 11.49
CA ASP A 509 -4.49 -28.94 11.38
C ASP A 509 -5.86 -29.38 10.81
#